data_AF-A0A8S2WW75-F1
#
_entry.id   AF-A0A8S2WW75-F1
#
_cell.length_a   1.000
_cell.length_b   1.000
_cell.length_c   1.000
_cell.angle_alpha   90.00
_cell.angle_beta   90.00
_cell.angle_gamma   90.00
#
_symmetry.space_group_name_H-M   'P 1'
#
loop_
_entity.id
_entity.type
_entity.pdbx_description
1 polymer ?
#
loop_
_entity_poly.entity_id
_entity_poly.type
_entity_poly.pdbx_seq_one_letter_code
_entity_poly.pdbx_strand_id
1 'polypeptide(L)'
;FVTQLFEKDDVTWLSPGLNQIHKVANPTSSLCITIQAYHYGHDDQDHYEYFDYITNNGKNISHFDPKSDMDYVQFKKLIKKEWVAYGNRP
;
A
#
# COMPACT_ATOMS: atom_id res chain seq x y z
N PHE A 1 0.06 -16.17 -14.49
CA PHE A 1 0.32 -14.82 -13.96
C PHE A 1 0.93 -13.98 -15.05
N VAL A 2 0.45 -12.75 -15.23
CA VAL A 2 1.03 -11.78 -16.15
C VAL A 2 2.02 -10.92 -15.36
N THR A 3 3.14 -10.57 -15.98
CA THR A 3 4.12 -9.64 -15.41
C THR A 3 3.97 -8.29 -16.08
N GLN A 4 3.92 -7.23 -15.27
CA GLN A 4 3.88 -5.84 -15.75
C GLN A 4 5.01 -5.07 -15.07
N LEU A 5 5.74 -4.27 -15.86
CA LEU A 5 6.71 -3.30 -15.34
C LEU A 5 5.98 -1.95 -15.15
N PHE A 6 6.24 -1.30 -14.02
CA PHE A 6 5.73 0.03 -13.71
C PHE A 6 6.92 0.99 -13.58
N GLU A 7 6.79 2.15 -14.19
CA GLU A 7 7.76 3.24 -14.10
C GLU A 7 7.30 4.32 -13.11
N LYS A 8 8.10 5.37 -12.97
CA LYS A 8 7.76 6.50 -12.12
C LYS A 8 6.46 7.14 -12.63
N ASP A 9 5.58 7.49 -11.70
CA ASP A 9 4.28 8.14 -11.93
C ASP A 9 3.20 7.24 -12.57
N ASP A 10 3.51 5.98 -12.88
CA ASP A 10 2.50 5.00 -13.28
C ASP A 10 1.55 4.68 -12.11
N VAL A 11 0.29 4.46 -12.46
CA VAL A 11 -0.76 4.08 -11.51
C VAL A 11 -1.38 2.77 -11.94
N THR A 12 -1.53 1.85 -10.99
CA THR A 12 -2.29 0.62 -11.17
C THR A 12 -3.47 0.58 -10.21
N TRP A 13 -4.54 -0.12 -10.61
CA TRP A 13 -5.72 -0.30 -9.80
C TRP A 13 -5.91 -1.78 -9.46
N LEU A 14 -6.20 -2.03 -8.18
CA LEU A 14 -6.56 -3.35 -7.67
C LEU A 14 -8.05 -3.32 -7.32
N SER A 15 -8.79 -4.35 -7.72
CA SER A 15 -10.19 -4.52 -7.34
C SER A 15 -10.45 -5.96 -6.93
N PRO A 16 -11.58 -6.28 -6.27
CA PRO A 16 -11.88 -7.67 -5.90
C PRO A 16 -11.85 -8.64 -7.08
N GLY A 17 -12.21 -8.20 -8.29
CA GLY A 17 -12.18 -9.01 -9.50
C GLY A 17 -10.88 -8.90 -10.32
N LEU A 18 -9.96 -8.00 -9.97
CA LEU A 18 -8.78 -7.69 -10.77
C LEU A 18 -7.54 -7.49 -9.91
N ASN A 19 -6.52 -8.30 -10.15
CA ASN A 19 -5.19 -8.19 -9.53
C ASN A 19 -5.19 -8.33 -7.99
N GLN A 20 -6.25 -8.89 -7.38
CA GLN A 20 -6.34 -9.08 -5.92
C GLN A 20 -5.18 -9.92 -5.37
N ILE A 21 -4.75 -10.94 -6.11
CA ILE A 21 -3.55 -11.74 -5.80
C ILE A 21 -2.43 -11.29 -6.73
N HIS A 22 -1.41 -10.67 -6.17
CA HIS A 22 -0.25 -10.18 -6.92
C HIS A 22 1.04 -10.29 -6.11
N LYS A 23 2.18 -10.16 -6.80
CA LYS A 23 3.51 -10.09 -6.19
C LYS A 23 4.21 -8.86 -6.74
N VAL A 24 4.70 -8.00 -5.85
CA VAL A 24 5.56 -6.87 -6.20
C VAL A 24 7.01 -7.27 -6.02
N ALA A 25 7.87 -6.89 -6.95
CA ALA A 25 9.31 -7.07 -6.87
C ALA A 25 10.01 -5.85 -7.48
N ASN A 26 11.11 -5.39 -6.87
CA ASN A 26 12.01 -4.44 -7.47
C ASN A 26 13.09 -5.21 -8.27
N PRO A 27 13.07 -5.18 -9.61
CA PRO A 27 14.05 -5.89 -10.42
C PRO A 27 15.39 -5.14 -10.55
N THR A 28 15.50 -3.93 -9.98
CA THR A 28 16.68 -3.07 -10.10
C THR A 28 17.50 -3.05 -8.81
N SER A 29 18.73 -2.54 -8.90
CA SER A 29 19.57 -2.25 -7.72
C SER A 29 19.29 -0.88 -7.10
N SER A 30 18.46 -0.06 -7.73
CA SER A 30 18.12 1.28 -7.26
C SER A 30 16.95 1.23 -6.28
N LEU A 31 16.87 2.25 -5.40
CA LEU A 31 15.73 2.42 -4.51
C LEU A 31 14.46 2.65 -5.34
N CYS A 32 13.45 1.82 -5.09
CA CYS A 32 12.11 1.96 -5.65
C CYS A 32 11.14 2.21 -4.50
N ILE A 33 10.33 3.26 -4.61
CA ILE A 33 9.31 3.62 -3.63
C ILE A 33 7.97 3.59 -4.35
N THR A 34 6.97 2.98 -3.70
CA THR A 34 5.58 3.00 -4.18
C THR A 34 4.68 3.53 -3.08
N ILE A 35 3.59 4.18 -3.47
CA ILE A 35 2.53 4.61 -2.56
C ILE A 35 1.32 3.74 -2.86
N GLN A 36 0.83 3.04 -1.85
CA GLN A 36 -0.36 2.21 -1.95
C GLN A 36 -1.45 2.79 -1.08
N ALA A 37 -2.63 2.98 -1.65
CA ALA A 37 -3.81 3.47 -0.95
C ALA A 37 -4.94 2.45 -1.14
N TYR A 38 -5.41 1.87 -0.04
CA TYR A 38 -6.47 0.87 -0.04
C TYR A 38 -7.74 1.50 0.49
N HIS A 39 -8.87 1.18 -0.16
CA HIS A 39 -10.19 1.55 0.31
C HIS A 39 -11.04 0.28 0.40
N TYR A 40 -11.67 0.09 1.56
CA TYR A 40 -12.65 -0.97 1.74
C TYR A 40 -13.88 -0.71 0.87
N GLY A 41 -14.58 -1.77 0.49
CA GLY A 41 -15.85 -1.64 -0.22
C GLY A 41 -16.86 -0.86 0.63
N HIS A 42 -17.82 -0.20 -0.01
CA HIS A 42 -18.86 0.58 0.69
C HIS A 42 -19.59 -0.25 1.77
N ASP A 43 -19.87 -1.51 1.46
CA ASP A 43 -20.61 -2.42 2.35
C ASP A 43 -19.70 -3.26 3.25
N ASP A 44 -18.38 -3.07 3.14
CA ASP A 44 -17.40 -3.80 3.95
C ASP A 44 -17.25 -3.10 5.31
N GLN A 45 -17.83 -3.72 6.33
CA GLN A 45 -17.80 -3.24 7.71
C GLN A 45 -16.70 -3.92 8.53
N ASP A 46 -16.02 -4.91 7.96
CA ASP A 46 -15.02 -5.70 8.67
C ASP A 46 -13.65 -5.05 8.49
N HIS A 47 -13.16 -4.43 9.57
CA HIS A 47 -11.83 -3.85 9.57
C HIS A 47 -10.75 -4.94 9.61
N TYR A 48 -10.19 -5.29 8.45
CA TYR A 48 -9.17 -6.32 8.31
C TYR A 48 -7.76 -5.73 8.15
N GLU A 49 -7.04 -5.56 9.26
CA GLU A 49 -5.75 -4.85 9.29
C GLU A 49 -4.56 -5.63 8.69
N TYR A 50 -4.74 -6.89 8.28
CA TYR A 50 -3.64 -7.77 7.86
C TYR A 50 -3.51 -7.88 6.34
N PHE A 51 -2.29 -8.15 5.87
CA PHE A 51 -2.04 -8.60 4.51
C PHE A 51 -1.77 -10.10 4.48
N ASP A 52 -2.54 -10.82 3.68
CA ASP A 52 -2.34 -12.25 3.47
C ASP A 52 -1.23 -12.51 2.45
N TYR A 53 -0.32 -13.41 2.78
CA TYR A 53 0.67 -13.91 1.85
C TYR A 53 0.76 -15.43 1.87
N ILE A 54 1.07 -15.99 0.69
CA ILE A 54 1.35 -17.41 0.54
C ILE A 54 2.78 -17.65 1.01
N THR A 55 2.96 -18.56 1.98
CA THR A 55 4.28 -18.89 2.52
C THR A 55 5.20 -19.45 1.44
N ASN A 56 6.52 -19.34 1.62
CA ASN A 56 7.53 -19.76 0.62
C ASN A 56 7.40 -21.23 0.16
N ASN A 57 6.81 -22.10 0.97
CA ASN A 57 6.55 -23.49 0.62
C ASN A 57 5.28 -23.69 -0.24
N GLY A 58 4.53 -22.63 -0.54
CA GLY A 58 3.32 -22.62 -1.37
C GLY A 58 2.08 -23.26 -0.73
N LYS A 59 2.13 -23.62 0.55
CA LYS A 59 1.11 -24.50 1.16
C LYS A 59 0.20 -23.83 2.18
N ASN A 60 0.62 -22.69 2.75
CA ASN A 60 -0.13 -22.01 3.80
C ASN A 60 -0.33 -20.55 3.45
N ILE A 61 -1.42 -19.98 3.98
CA ILE A 61 -1.64 -18.54 4.07
C ILE A 61 -1.14 -18.09 5.44
N SER A 62 -0.39 -17.01 5.47
CA SER A 62 0.05 -16.35 6.70
C SER A 62 -0.26 -14.86 6.62
N HIS A 63 -0.30 -14.21 7.78
CA HIS A 63 -0.60 -12.79 7.91
C HIS A 63 0.68 -11.97 8.10
N PHE A 64 0.75 -10.83 7.42
CA PHE A 64 1.67 -9.74 7.70
C PHE A 64 0.90 -8.63 8.41
N ASP A 65 1.40 -8.22 9.58
CA ASP A 65 0.88 -7.13 10.39
C ASP A 65 1.63 -5.84 10.03
N PRO A 66 1.03 -4.94 9.23
CA PRO A 66 1.65 -3.68 8.85
C PRO A 66 1.72 -2.75 10.07
N LYS A 67 2.91 -2.67 10.66
CA LYS A 67 3.16 -1.72 11.75
C LYS A 67 3.46 -0.34 11.20
N SER A 68 2.74 0.66 11.71
CA SER A 68 3.08 2.05 11.43
C SER A 68 4.30 2.47 12.24
N ASP A 69 5.28 3.09 11.58
CA ASP A 69 6.44 3.72 12.25
C ASP A 69 6.04 4.97 13.06
N MET A 70 4.80 5.45 12.89
CA MET A 70 4.29 6.67 13.52
C MET A 70 2.84 6.50 13.97
N ASP A 71 2.52 6.98 15.18
CA ASP A 71 1.14 7.01 15.66
C ASP A 71 0.26 7.93 14.80
N TYR A 72 -1.02 7.58 14.63
CA TYR A 72 -1.97 8.33 13.81
C TYR A 72 -2.10 9.80 14.24
N VAL A 73 -2.11 10.09 15.54
CA VAL A 73 -2.21 11.46 16.06
C VAL A 73 -0.95 12.25 15.74
N GLN A 74 0.22 11.62 15.84
CA GLN A 74 1.50 12.23 15.46
C GLN A 74 1.55 12.52 13.96
N PHE A 75 1.18 11.54 13.14
CA PHE A 75 1.08 11.68 11.68
C PHE A 75 0.16 12.84 11.30
N LYS A 76 -1.07 12.87 11.83
CA LYS A 76 -2.06 13.91 11.54
C LYS A 76 -1.57 15.31 11.92
N LYS A 77 -0.86 15.44 13.06
CA LYS A 77 -0.25 16.71 13.49
C LYS A 77 0.85 17.16 12.52
N LEU A 78 1.70 16.24 12.09
CA LEU A 78 2.79 16.53 11.14
C LEU A 78 2.23 16.98 9.79
N ILE A 79 1.32 16.22 9.18
CA ILE A 79 0.70 16.56 7.90
C ILE A 79 -0.02 17.90 7.96
N LYS A 80 -0.76 18.19 9.06
CA LYS A 80 -1.41 19.49 9.23
C LYS A 80 -0.39 20.63 9.29
N LYS A 81 0.73 20.44 9.99
CA LYS A 81 1.80 21.44 10.08
C LYS A 81 2.44 21.70 8.71
N GLU A 82 2.75 20.65 7.97
CA GLU A 82 3.32 20.75 6.62
C GLU A 82 2.32 21.41 5.65
N TRP A 83 1.04 21.03 5.70
CA TRP A 83 -0.01 21.65 4.90
C TRP A 83 -0.12 23.16 5.18
N VAL A 84 -0.08 23.59 6.44
CA VAL A 84 -0.11 25.03 6.77
C VAL A 84 1.16 25.74 6.29
N ALA A 85 2.32 25.09 6.37
CA ALA A 85 3.60 25.67 5.94
C ALA A 85 3.74 25.77 4.42
N TYR A 86 3.12 24.87 3.66
CA TYR A 86 3.35 24.72 2.21
C TYR A 86 2.11 24.86 1.33
N GLY A 87 0.90 24.75 1.89
CA GLY A 87 -0.37 24.80 1.16
C GLY A 87 -0.73 26.19 0.59
N ASN A 88 0.05 27.21 0.93
CA ASN A 88 -0.05 28.57 0.37
C ASN A 88 1.16 28.96 -0.49
N ARG A 89 1.94 27.98 -0.99
CA ARG A 89 2.93 28.31 -2.03
C ARG A 89 2.19 28.67 -3.32
N PRO A 90 2.46 29.84 -3.94
CA PRO A 90 1.86 30.24 -5.20
C PRO A 90 2.21 29.29 -6.35
#